data_AF-A0A9N7U590-F1
#
_entry.id   AF-A0A9N7U590-F1
#
_cell.length_a   1.000
_cell.length_b   1.000
_cell.length_c   1.000
_cell.angle_alpha   90.00
_cell.angle_beta   90.00
_cell.angle_gamma   90.00
#
_symmetry.space_group_name_H-M   'P 1'
#
loop_
_entity.id
_entity.type
_entity.pdbx_description
1 polymer ?
#
loop_
_entity_poly.entity_id
_entity_poly.type
_entity_poly.pdbx_seq_one_letter_code
_entity_poly.pdbx_strand_id
1 'polypeptide(L)' 'MALLHVFVCLLGLVVLCHSDCTFEELVTKDVNNPPKGCVDHDGAHKDFDSEWVRDCVACSCTHDGLSCCNM' A
#
# COMPACT_ATOMS: atom_id res chain seq x y z
N MET A 1 0.93 36.34 -16.67
CA MET A 1 0.48 35.21 -17.51
C MET A 1 1.47 34.03 -17.43
N ALA A 2 2.78 34.23 -17.62
CA ALA A 2 3.78 33.15 -17.47
C ALA A 2 3.86 32.55 -16.05
N LEU A 3 3.85 33.38 -15.00
CA LEU A 3 3.88 32.93 -13.60
C LEU A 3 2.66 32.04 -13.22
N LEU A 4 1.48 32.36 -13.75
CA LEU A 4 0.26 31.59 -13.53
C LEU A 4 0.36 30.19 -14.15
N HIS A 5 0.91 30.09 -15.36
CA HIS A 5 1.18 28.81 -16.01
C HIS A 5 2.21 27.96 -15.25
N VAL A 6 3.29 28.56 -14.75
CA VAL A 6 4.29 27.86 -13.94
C VAL A 6 3.65 27.33 -12.64
N PHE A 7 2.81 28.13 -12.00
CA PHE A 7 2.10 27.73 -10.77
C PHE A 7 1.10 26.60 -11.02
N VAL A 8 0.35 26.66 -12.13
CA VAL A 8 -0.58 25.59 -12.54
C VAL A 8 0.17 24.28 -12.86
N CYS A 9 1.33 24.35 -13.51
CA CYS A 9 2.16 23.17 -13.76
C CYS A 9 2.74 22.56 -12.47
N LEU A 10 3.19 23.38 -11.52
CA LEU A 10 3.70 22.93 -10.23
C LEU A 10 2.61 22.29 -9.37
N LEU A 11 1.39 22.82 -9.41
CA LEU A 11 0.23 22.24 -8.71
C LEU A 11 -0.26 20.94 -9.35
N GLY A 12 -0.12 20.79 -10.67
CA GLY A 12 -0.48 19.56 -11.39
C GLY A 12 0.49 18.40 -11.16
N LEU A 13 1.76 18.67 -10.82
CA LEU A 13 2.75 17.64 -10.49
C LEU A 13 2.44 16.90 -9.17
N VAL A 14 1.59 17.47 -8.31
CA VAL A 14 1.28 16.93 -6.98
C VAL A 14 0.18 15.85 -7.01
N VAL A 15 -0.37 15.49 -8.18
CA VAL A 15 -1.57 14.63 -8.29
C VAL A 15 -1.38 13.44 -9.24
N LEU A 16 -0.15 12.94 -9.40
CA LEU A 16 0.09 11.66 -10.09
C LEU A 16 0.15 10.50 -9.09
N CYS A 17 -0.85 10.40 -8.23
CA CYS A 17 -1.12 9.13 -7.57
C CYS A 17 -1.85 8.24 -8.57
N HIS A 18 -1.10 7.43 -9.30
CA HIS A 18 -1.69 6.33 -10.03
C HIS A 18 -2.33 5.40 -9.00
N SER A 19 -3.65 5.19 -9.06
CA SER A 19 -4.35 4.22 -8.22
C SER A 19 -4.00 2.80 -8.65
N ASP A 20 -2.76 2.40 -8.37
CA ASP A 20 -2.27 1.05 -8.56
C ASP A 20 -2.46 0.29 -7.25
N CYS A 21 -3.02 -0.91 -7.36
CA CYS A 21 -3.31 -1.77 -6.21
C CYS A 21 -2.69 -3.14 -6.45
N THR A 22 -2.04 -3.66 -5.41
CA THR A 22 -1.51 -5.03 -5.37
C THR A 22 -2.25 -5.85 -4.33
N PHE A 23 -2.32 -7.15 -4.59
CA PHE A 23 -2.79 -8.14 -3.64
C PHE A 23 -1.83 -9.33 -3.63
N GLU A 24 -1.33 -9.68 -2.45
CA GLU A 24 -0.50 -10.85 -2.22
C GLU A 24 -1.25 -11.83 -1.33
N GLU A 25 -1.59 -13.00 -1.90
CA GLU A 25 -2.30 -14.06 -1.18
C GLU A 25 -1.46 -14.62 -0.02
N LEU A 26 -2.12 -14.87 1.11
CA LEU A 26 -1.49 -15.50 2.26
C LEU A 26 -1.35 -17.02 2.05
N VAL A 27 -0.13 -17.46 1.72
CA VAL A 27 0.15 -18.89 1.52
C VAL A 27 0.58 -19.55 2.84
N THR A 28 -0.22 -20.51 3.33
CA THR A 28 0.16 -21.38 4.46
C THR A 28 1.07 -22.51 3.98
N LYS A 29 2.37 -22.39 4.26
CA LYS A 29 3.37 -23.41 3.89
C LYS A 29 3.51 -24.54 4.92
N ASP A 30 3.22 -24.25 6.18
CA ASP A 30 3.26 -25.21 7.29
C ASP A 30 1.95 -25.14 8.08
N VAL A 31 1.21 -26.25 8.08
CA VAL A 31 -0.09 -26.36 8.75
C VAL A 31 0.06 -26.34 10.28
N ASN A 32 1.22 -26.73 10.83
CA ASN A 32 1.47 -26.71 12.27
C ASN A 32 1.94 -25.35 12.77
N ASN A 33 2.36 -24.47 11.87
CA ASN A 33 2.80 -23.12 12.19
C ASN A 33 2.18 -22.12 11.20
N PRO A 34 0.86 -21.87 11.30
CA PRO A 34 0.18 -20.95 10.41
C PRO A 34 0.72 -19.52 10.57
N PRO A 35 0.64 -18.69 9.52
CA PRO A 35 0.98 -17.28 9.61
C PRO A 35 0.12 -16.59 10.67
N LYS A 36 0.72 -15.65 11.40
CA LYS A 36 0.03 -14.82 12.41
C LYS A 36 -0.33 -13.43 11.88
N GLY A 37 -0.01 -13.18 10.61
CA GLY A 37 -0.14 -11.89 9.96
C GLY A 37 0.57 -11.90 8.60
N CYS A 38 0.70 -10.73 8.02
CA CYS A 38 1.37 -10.49 6.74
C CYS A 38 2.81 -10.00 6.96
N VAL A 39 3.63 -10.08 5.93
CA VAL A 39 4.92 -9.40 5.86
C VAL A 39 4.81 -8.40 4.73
N ASP A 40 5.03 -7.13 5.01
CA ASP A 40 4.99 -6.09 3.99
C ASP A 40 6.27 -6.09 3.12
N HIS A 41 6.30 -5.27 2.07
CA HIS A 41 7.44 -5.15 1.16
C HIS A 41 8.74 -4.70 1.85
N ASP A 42 8.64 -4.09 3.03
CA ASP A 42 9.79 -3.68 3.85
C ASP A 42 10.28 -4.80 4.78
N GLY A 43 9.60 -5.95 4.78
CA GLY A 43 9.89 -7.09 5.64
C GLY A 43 9.31 -6.96 7.05
N ALA A 44 8.47 -5.96 7.32
CA ALA A 44 7.85 -5.78 8.62
C ALA A 44 6.62 -6.68 8.79
N HIS A 45 6.51 -7.31 9.96
CA HIS A 45 5.32 -8.10 10.30
C HIS A 45 4.14 -7.18 10.62
N LYS A 46 2.97 -7.55 10.11
CA LYS A 46 1.70 -6.83 10.29
C LYS A 46 0.67 -7.81 10.78
N ASP A 47 0.07 -7.51 11.93
CA ASP A 47 -0.97 -8.37 12.50
C ASP A 47 -2.18 -8.44 11.56
N PHE A 48 -2.96 -9.52 11.65
CA PHE A 48 -4.24 -9.59 10.96
C PHE A 48 -5.17 -8.44 11.37
N ASP A 49 -6.03 -8.04 10.45
CA ASP A 49 -6.98 -6.93 10.56
C ASP A 49 -6.32 -5.56 10.81
N SER A 50 -5.01 -5.46 10.56
CA SER A 50 -4.29 -4.19 10.64
C SER A 50 -4.37 -3.42 9.32
N GLU A 51 -4.47 -2.10 9.46
CA GLU A 51 -4.44 -1.14 8.36
C GLU A 51 -3.37 -0.08 8.65
N TRP A 52 -2.65 0.36 7.61
CA TRP A 52 -1.66 1.43 7.74
C TRP A 52 -1.48 2.19 6.44
N VAL A 53 -0.94 3.40 6.55
CA VAL A 53 -0.57 4.23 5.40
C VAL A 53 0.91 4.57 5.49
N ARG A 54 1.63 4.41 4.39
CA ARG A 54 3.03 4.83 4.21
C ARG A 54 3.20 5.38 2.81
N ASP A 55 3.78 6.57 2.68
CA ASP A 55 4.13 7.17 1.38
C ASP A 55 2.99 7.17 0.35
N CYS A 56 1.80 7.59 0.78
CA CYS A 56 0.56 7.56 -0.01
C CYS A 56 0.08 6.16 -0.41
N VAL A 57 0.65 5.09 0.12
CA VAL A 57 0.17 3.72 -0.06
C VAL A 57 -0.60 3.30 1.18
N ALA A 58 -1.88 3.01 0.99
CA ALA A 58 -2.76 2.44 1.99
C ALA A 58 -2.72 0.91 1.90
N CYS A 59 -2.40 0.25 3.00
CA CYS A 59 -2.32 -1.20 3.06
C CYS A 59 -3.24 -1.78 4.13
N SER A 60 -3.73 -2.99 3.89
CA SER A 60 -4.49 -3.80 4.84
C SER A 60 -3.97 -5.24 4.82
N CYS A 61 -3.82 -5.82 6.01
CA CYS A 61 -3.49 -7.24 6.17
C CYS A 61 -4.73 -7.99 6.67
N THR A 62 -5.19 -8.96 5.90
CA THR A 62 -6.33 -9.82 6.25
C THR A 62 -5.90 -11.28 6.32
N HIS A 63 -6.83 -12.15 6.70
CA HIS A 63 -6.61 -13.60 6.64
C HIS A 63 -6.43 -14.14 5.20
N ASP A 64 -6.89 -13.39 4.19
CA ASP A 64 -6.74 -13.78 2.78
C ASP A 64 -5.39 -13.33 2.19
N GLY A 65 -4.83 -12.24 2.69
CA GLY A 65 -3.61 -11.66 2.14
C GLY A 65 -3.36 -10.19 2.49
N LEU A 66 -2.30 -9.66 1.92
CA LEU A 66 -1.89 -8.27 1.98
C LEU A 66 -2.44 -7.52 0.76
N SER A 67 -3.22 -6.46 0.98
CA SER A 67 -3.61 -5.54 -0.09
C SER A 67 -2.99 -4.18 0.14
N CYS A 68 -2.40 -3.58 -0.90
CA CYS A 68 -1.84 -2.24 -0.86
C CYS A 68 -2.27 -1.44 -2.08
N CYS A 69 -2.72 -0.21 -1.89
CA CYS A 69 -3.19 0.69 -2.93
C CYS A 69 -2.55 2.06 -2.78
N ASN A 70 -2.04 2.61 -3.87
CA ASN A 70 -1.60 3.98 -3.92
C ASN A 70 -2.83 4.93 -3.98
N MET A 71 -2.81 6.00 -3.18
CA MET A 71 -3.93 6.92 -2.91
C MET A 71 -3.92 8.14 -3.80
#